data_AF-A0A259PRB9-F1
#
_entry.id   AF-A0A259PRB9-F1
#
_cell.length_a   1.000
_cell.length_b   1.000
_cell.length_c   1.000
_cell.angle_alpha   90.00
_cell.angle_beta   90.00
_cell.angle_gamma   90.00
#
_symmetry.space_group_name_H-M   'P 1'
#
loop_
_entity.id
_entity.type
_entity.pdbx_description
1 polymer ?
#
loop_
_entity_poly.entity_id
_entity_poly.type
_entity_poly.pdbx_seq_one_letter_code
_entity_poly.pdbx_strand_id
1 'polypeptide(L)'
;SLGHHVEWIDPVGDGMQLARDYLTMYFGQVAAQLTWWQQQGVPASAFETDTQALGLIGRGLAAGDYALARARWNSPMRALGQLFTRFDLYLTPTCAQPPARIGELAAPRWQRTALQLILRFGLDGVLRRSGLVEQLAFDNLHRTPFTQLANLTGTPAMSVPWALDDNGLPVGVQFGAAWGREDLLFQLATQLELERPWGHWRPPVFAA
;
A
#
# COMPACT_ATOMS: atom_id res chain seq x y z
N SER A 1 -26.27 -5.07 -17.64
CA SER A 1 -26.27 -4.36 -16.34
C SER A 1 -26.85 -5.30 -15.31
N LEU A 2 -26.13 -5.58 -14.21
CA LEU A 2 -26.44 -6.66 -13.26
C LEU A 2 -27.56 -6.34 -12.25
N GLY A 3 -28.20 -5.17 -12.33
CA GLY A 3 -29.32 -4.79 -11.46
C GLY A 3 -28.92 -4.20 -10.09
N HIS A 4 -27.62 -4.07 -9.81
CA HIS A 4 -27.12 -3.44 -8.57
C HIS A 4 -27.39 -1.93 -8.54
N HIS A 5 -27.64 -1.41 -7.34
CA HIS A 5 -27.68 0.03 -7.08
C HIS A 5 -26.25 0.56 -6.89
N VAL A 6 -25.89 1.61 -7.63
CA VAL A 6 -24.55 2.20 -7.58
C VAL A 6 -24.67 3.69 -7.31
N GLU A 7 -24.02 4.15 -6.25
CA GLU A 7 -23.99 5.55 -5.81
C GLU A 7 -22.55 6.05 -5.77
N TRP A 8 -22.33 7.27 -6.26
CA TRP A 8 -21.07 7.97 -6.07
C TRP A 8 -20.98 8.52 -4.65
N ILE A 9 -19.87 8.26 -3.98
CA ILE A 9 -19.61 8.78 -2.64
C ILE A 9 -18.25 9.45 -2.59
N ASP A 10 -18.09 10.39 -1.65
CA ASP A 10 -16.78 10.93 -1.32
C ASP A 10 -15.88 9.83 -0.70
N PRO A 11 -14.55 9.90 -0.90
CA PRO A 11 -13.61 8.98 -0.27
C PRO A 11 -13.79 8.90 1.25
N VAL A 12 -13.70 7.68 1.79
CA VAL A 12 -13.86 7.45 3.22
C VAL A 12 -12.60 7.89 3.98
N GLY A 13 -12.76 8.92 4.81
CA GLY A 13 -11.73 9.40 5.72
C GLY A 13 -10.62 10.23 5.05
N ASP A 14 -9.58 10.55 5.84
CA ASP A 14 -8.42 11.32 5.36
C ASP A 14 -7.31 10.36 4.90
N GLY A 15 -7.23 10.14 3.58
CA GLY A 15 -6.22 9.26 2.98
C GLY A 15 -4.78 9.74 3.18
N MET A 16 -4.55 11.04 3.34
CA MET A 16 -3.21 11.58 3.56
C MET A 16 -2.75 11.34 5.00
N GLN A 17 -3.66 11.55 5.97
CA GLN A 17 -3.41 11.18 7.36
C GLN A 17 -3.20 9.68 7.50
N LEU A 18 -4.00 8.87 6.79
CA LEU A 18 -3.87 7.42 6.75
C LEU A 18 -2.48 6.98 6.28
N ALA A 19 -2.00 7.55 5.18
CA ALA A 19 -0.68 7.27 4.63
C ALA A 19 0.44 7.69 5.59
N ARG A 20 0.36 8.86 6.24
CA ARG A 20 1.33 9.30 7.26
C ARG A 20 1.41 8.33 8.45
N ASP A 21 0.26 7.91 8.96
CA ASP A 21 0.20 6.99 10.10
C ASP A 21 0.73 5.60 9.73
N TYR A 22 0.37 5.10 8.54
CA TYR A 22 0.93 3.87 7.99
C TYR A 22 2.46 3.93 7.87
N LEU A 23 3.00 4.98 7.26
CA LEU A 23 4.45 5.13 7.07
C LEU A 23 5.21 5.23 8.39
N THR A 24 4.67 5.98 9.36
CA THR A 24 5.24 6.09 10.71
C THR A 24 5.35 4.70 11.34
N MET A 25 4.29 3.90 11.26
CA MET A 25 4.29 2.55 11.80
C MET A 25 5.20 1.61 11.03
N TYR A 26 5.19 1.69 9.70
CA TYR A 26 6.04 0.88 8.83
C TYR A 26 7.52 1.10 9.12
N PHE A 27 7.98 2.35 9.22
CA PHE A 27 9.37 2.66 9.56
C PHE A 27 9.74 2.11 10.95
N GLY A 28 8.88 2.29 11.95
CA GLY A 28 9.09 1.71 13.28
C GLY A 28 9.22 0.18 13.27
N GLN A 29 8.40 -0.49 12.47
CA GLN A 29 8.45 -1.95 12.31
C GLN A 29 9.71 -2.41 11.58
N VAL A 30 10.13 -1.73 10.51
CA VAL A 30 11.41 -2.03 9.83
C VAL A 30 12.59 -1.86 10.78
N ALA A 31 12.61 -0.80 11.58
CA ALA A 31 13.64 -0.59 12.59
C ALA A 31 13.70 -1.72 13.62
N ALA A 32 12.54 -2.16 14.12
CA ALA A 32 12.46 -3.27 15.07
C ALA A 32 12.94 -4.58 14.44
N GLN A 33 12.51 -4.87 13.20
CA GLN A 33 12.87 -6.09 12.48
C GLN A 33 14.37 -6.18 12.16
N LEU A 34 14.99 -5.07 11.76
CA LEU A 34 16.43 -5.01 11.54
C LEU A 34 17.21 -5.25 12.82
N THR A 35 16.81 -4.61 13.91
CA THR A 35 17.44 -4.82 15.23
C THR A 35 17.31 -6.27 15.68
N TRP A 36 16.14 -6.88 15.50
CA TRP A 36 15.92 -8.28 15.84
C TRP A 36 16.86 -9.21 15.07
N TRP A 37 16.99 -9.05 13.76
CA TRP A 37 17.91 -9.88 12.96
C TRP A 37 19.38 -9.64 13.30
N GLN A 38 19.76 -8.40 13.61
CA GLN A 38 21.11 -8.09 14.06
C GLN A 38 21.46 -8.77 15.39
N GLN A 39 20.49 -8.90 16.30
CA GLN A 39 20.65 -9.67 17.54
C GLN A 39 20.83 -11.17 17.28
N GLN A 40 20.33 -11.68 16.16
CA GLN A 40 20.58 -13.06 15.69
C GLN A 40 21.91 -13.22 14.93
N GLY A 41 22.73 -12.16 14.85
CA GLY A 41 24.05 -12.20 14.20
C GLY A 41 24.06 -11.84 12.71
N VAL A 42 22.94 -11.40 12.13
CA VAL A 42 22.92 -10.93 10.73
C VAL A 42 23.56 -9.54 10.64
N PRO A 43 24.62 -9.34 9.83
CA PRO A 43 25.28 -8.04 9.73
C PRO A 43 24.39 -7.01 9.02
N ALA A 44 24.53 -5.73 9.40
CA ALA A 44 23.77 -4.63 8.77
C ALA A 44 23.93 -4.57 7.24
N SER A 45 25.12 -4.93 6.74
CA SER A 45 25.43 -4.95 5.30
C SER A 45 24.69 -6.04 4.52
N ALA A 46 24.06 -7.01 5.18
CA ALA A 46 23.26 -8.04 4.52
C ALA A 46 21.89 -7.52 4.04
N PHE A 47 21.45 -6.35 4.53
CA PHE A 47 20.18 -5.74 4.14
C PHE A 47 20.35 -4.78 2.97
N GLU A 48 19.30 -4.62 2.17
CA GLU A 48 19.27 -3.62 1.10
C GLU A 48 19.46 -2.19 1.66
N THR A 49 20.11 -1.32 0.88
CA THR A 49 20.39 0.07 1.30
C THR A 49 19.11 0.80 1.69
N ASP A 50 18.04 0.63 0.92
CA ASP A 50 16.76 1.28 1.16
C ASP A 50 16.13 0.77 2.47
N THR A 51 16.20 -0.54 2.72
CA THR A 51 15.74 -1.15 3.98
C THR A 51 16.52 -0.59 5.18
N GLN A 52 17.84 -0.47 5.08
CA GLN A 52 18.67 0.12 6.13
C GLN A 52 18.28 1.57 6.41
N ALA A 53 18.02 2.36 5.37
CA ALA A 53 17.57 3.74 5.51
C ALA A 53 16.21 3.87 6.20
N LEU A 54 15.24 3.04 5.82
CA LEU A 54 13.94 2.97 6.48
C LEU A 54 14.08 2.65 7.97
N GLY A 55 14.92 1.68 8.31
CA GLY A 55 15.18 1.32 9.70
C GLY A 55 15.87 2.42 10.49
N LEU A 56 16.75 3.20 9.86
CA LEU A 56 17.42 4.33 10.50
C LEU A 56 16.43 5.45 10.89
N ILE A 57 15.45 5.70 10.02
CA ILE A 57 14.35 6.63 10.30
C ILE A 57 13.50 6.10 11.44
N GLY A 58 13.07 4.85 11.34
CA GLY A 58 12.25 4.21 12.37
C GLY A 58 12.91 4.20 13.75
N ARG A 59 14.24 4.04 13.81
CA ARG A 59 15.02 3.97 15.07
C ARG A 59 14.94 5.21 15.95
N GLY A 60 14.48 6.35 15.46
CA GLY A 60 14.24 7.48 16.35
C GLY A 60 12.99 8.23 16.02
N LEU A 61 11.99 7.50 15.55
CA LEU A 61 10.62 7.80 15.92
C LEU A 61 10.49 7.72 17.45
N ALA A 62 9.82 8.70 18.06
CA ALA A 62 9.49 8.61 19.47
C ALA A 62 8.41 7.54 19.66
N ALA A 63 8.48 6.81 20.79
CA ALA A 63 7.46 5.81 21.13
C ALA A 63 6.05 6.43 21.19
N GLY A 64 5.94 7.69 21.63
CA GLY A 64 4.69 8.45 21.65
C GLY A 64 4.12 8.68 20.24
N ASP A 65 4.96 9.03 19.26
CA ASP A 65 4.52 9.23 17.87
C ASP A 65 4.00 7.94 17.26
N TYR A 66 4.69 6.82 17.51
CA TYR A 66 4.25 5.49 17.09
C TYR A 66 2.89 5.12 17.72
N ALA A 67 2.74 5.33 19.02
CA ALA A 67 1.50 5.04 19.73
C ALA A 67 0.33 5.91 19.24
N LEU A 68 0.57 7.20 18.95
CA LEU A 68 -0.42 8.11 18.41
C LEU A 68 -0.83 7.73 16.98
N ALA A 69 0.12 7.36 16.12
CA ALA A 69 -0.17 6.84 14.78
C ALA A 69 -1.04 5.57 14.87
N ARG A 70 -0.70 4.65 15.78
CA ARG A 70 -1.50 3.44 16.04
C ARG A 70 -2.90 3.77 16.54
N ALA A 71 -3.06 4.76 17.42
CA ALA A 71 -4.37 5.13 17.95
C ALA A 71 -5.30 5.74 16.88
N ARG A 72 -4.75 6.54 15.96
CA ARG A 72 -5.50 7.14 14.85
C ARG A 72 -6.01 6.12 13.83
N TRP A 73 -5.38 4.95 13.77
CA TRP A 73 -5.80 3.81 12.94
C TRP A 73 -7.28 3.40 13.15
N ASN A 74 -7.85 3.63 14.33
CA ASN A 74 -9.26 3.30 14.57
C ASN A 74 -10.25 4.21 13.83
N SER A 75 -9.80 5.38 13.36
CA SER A 75 -10.65 6.33 12.63
C SER A 75 -11.17 5.79 11.29
N PRO A 76 -10.31 5.33 10.35
CA PRO A 76 -10.76 4.72 9.10
C PRO A 76 -11.63 3.48 9.32
N MET A 77 -11.35 2.66 10.34
CA MET A 77 -12.20 1.50 10.68
C MET A 77 -13.62 1.91 11.03
N ARG A 78 -13.79 2.95 11.85
CA ARG A 78 -15.13 3.47 12.20
C ARG A 78 -15.84 4.08 11.00
N ALA A 79 -15.12 4.86 10.20
CA ALA A 79 -15.69 5.49 9.00
C ALA A 79 -16.17 4.44 7.99
N LEU A 80 -15.37 3.39 7.78
CA LEU A 80 -15.74 2.28 6.90
C LEU A 80 -16.88 1.43 7.48
N GLY A 81 -16.91 1.22 8.80
CA GLY A 81 -18.04 0.59 9.49
C GLY A 81 -19.35 1.37 9.29
N GLN A 82 -19.31 2.70 9.38
CA GLN A 82 -20.47 3.56 9.09
C GLN A 82 -20.89 3.46 7.63
N LEU A 83 -19.94 3.42 6.68
CA LEU A 83 -20.24 3.22 5.27
C LEU A 83 -21.02 1.92 5.06
N PHE A 84 -20.56 0.82 5.65
CA PHE A 84 -21.18 -0.48 5.47
C PHE A 84 -22.53 -0.66 6.19
N THR A 85 -23.00 0.35 6.93
CA THR A 85 -24.42 0.39 7.37
C THR A 85 -25.37 0.80 6.25
N ARG A 86 -24.83 1.41 5.17
CA ARG A 86 -25.59 1.95 4.03
C ARG A 86 -25.32 1.21 2.73
N PHE A 87 -24.12 0.67 2.55
CA PHE A 87 -23.68 -0.02 1.34
C PHE A 87 -23.16 -1.40 1.67
N ASP A 88 -23.34 -2.36 0.77
CA ASP A 88 -22.77 -3.69 0.93
C ASP A 88 -21.30 -3.77 0.48
N LEU A 89 -20.92 -2.93 -0.49
CA LEU A 89 -19.63 -2.94 -1.17
C LEU A 89 -19.11 -1.53 -1.41
N TYR A 90 -17.77 -1.39 -1.35
CA TYR A 90 -17.04 -0.17 -1.69
C TYR A 90 -16.18 -0.40 -2.92
N LEU A 91 -16.44 0.37 -3.98
CA LEU A 91 -15.83 0.20 -5.30
C LEU A 91 -14.77 1.28 -5.57
N THR A 92 -13.55 0.88 -5.92
CA THR A 92 -12.46 1.76 -6.34
C THR A 92 -11.68 1.14 -7.50
N PRO A 93 -10.85 1.89 -8.24
CA PRO A 93 -9.73 1.28 -8.97
C PRO A 93 -8.84 0.49 -8.00
N THR A 94 -8.18 -0.58 -8.45
CA THR A 94 -7.18 -1.26 -7.61
C THR A 94 -5.90 -0.42 -7.48
N CYS A 95 -5.39 0.04 -8.61
CA CYS A 95 -4.22 0.91 -8.71
C CYS A 95 -4.63 2.25 -9.35
N ALA A 96 -3.93 3.33 -9.02
CA ALA A 96 -4.14 4.64 -9.64
C ALA A 96 -3.32 4.85 -10.93
N GLN A 97 -2.38 3.94 -11.22
CA GLN A 97 -1.49 4.01 -12.37
C GLN A 97 -1.28 2.62 -12.98
N PRO A 98 -0.92 2.55 -14.29
CA PRO A 98 -0.47 1.30 -14.91
C PRO A 98 0.78 0.71 -14.22
N PRO A 99 1.07 -0.58 -14.46
CA PRO A 99 2.31 -1.22 -13.99
C PRO A 99 3.56 -0.38 -14.29
N ALA A 100 4.47 -0.26 -13.31
CA ALA A 100 5.73 0.46 -13.53
C ALA A 100 6.60 -0.29 -14.53
N ARG A 101 7.36 0.48 -15.32
CA ARG A 101 8.48 -0.09 -16.07
C ARG A 101 9.55 -0.59 -15.10
N ILE A 102 10.33 -1.58 -15.55
CA ILE A 102 11.47 -2.07 -14.79
C ILE A 102 12.44 -0.91 -14.53
N GLY A 103 12.73 -0.66 -13.25
CA GLY A 103 13.62 0.41 -12.82
C GLY A 103 12.96 1.79 -12.66
N GLU A 104 11.67 1.96 -12.99
CA GLU A 104 10.95 3.25 -12.85
C GLU A 104 10.88 3.70 -11.39
N LEU A 105 10.69 2.76 -10.46
CA LEU A 105 10.62 3.04 -9.02
C LEU A 105 12.00 3.08 -8.35
N ALA A 106 13.08 2.83 -9.10
CA ALA A 106 14.41 2.83 -8.52
C ALA A 106 14.83 4.27 -8.24
N ALA A 107 15.30 4.53 -7.01
CA ALA A 107 15.84 5.83 -6.68
C ALA A 107 16.98 6.22 -7.66
N PRO A 108 17.02 7.49 -8.13
CA PRO A 108 18.12 8.02 -8.91
C PRO A 108 19.48 7.65 -8.33
N ARG A 109 20.47 7.40 -9.18
CA ARG A 109 21.80 6.95 -8.74
C ARG A 109 22.42 7.89 -7.71
N TRP A 110 22.28 9.21 -7.90
CA TRP A 110 22.80 10.21 -6.97
C TRP A 110 22.12 10.11 -5.59
N GLN A 111 20.83 9.78 -5.55
CA GLN A 111 20.07 9.63 -4.31
C GLN A 111 20.52 8.39 -3.56
N ARG A 112 20.73 7.27 -4.27
CA ARG A 112 21.31 6.04 -3.70
C ARG A 112 22.72 6.28 -3.16
N THR A 113 23.58 6.97 -3.91
CA THR A 113 24.93 7.30 -3.45
C THR A 113 24.89 8.20 -2.23
N ALA A 114 24.05 9.24 -2.21
CA ALA A 114 23.88 10.12 -1.05
C ALA A 114 23.41 9.34 0.18
N LEU A 115 22.44 8.44 0.00
CA LEU A 115 21.91 7.59 1.07
C LEU A 115 22.99 6.65 1.64
N GLN A 116 23.80 6.04 0.77
CA GLN A 116 24.93 5.21 1.18
C GLN A 116 25.98 5.99 1.98
N LEU A 117 26.28 7.23 1.59
CA LEU A 117 27.20 8.10 2.33
C LEU A 117 26.63 8.47 3.70
N ILE A 118 25.35 8.84 3.76
CA ILE A 118 24.66 9.15 5.02
C ILE A 118 24.73 7.95 5.97
N LEU A 119 24.40 6.75 5.49
CA LEU A 119 24.46 5.51 6.26
C LEU A 119 25.89 5.18 6.71
N ARG A 120 26.88 5.38 5.84
CA ARG A 120 28.30 5.09 6.13
C ARG A 120 28.89 6.04 7.18
N PHE A 121 28.49 7.30 7.16
CA PHE A 121 29.02 8.35 8.05
C PHE A 121 28.13 8.63 9.27
N GLY A 122 27.02 7.91 9.44
CA GLY A 122 26.11 8.08 10.59
C GLY A 122 25.43 9.45 10.63
N LEU A 123 25.11 10.02 9.46
CA LEU A 123 24.49 11.36 9.34
C LEU A 123 22.96 11.30 9.49
N ASP A 124 22.49 10.53 10.46
CA ASP A 124 21.09 10.12 10.61
C ASP A 124 20.14 11.32 10.78
N GLY A 125 20.61 12.37 11.47
CA GLY A 125 19.86 13.61 11.65
C GLY A 125 19.65 14.41 10.35
N VAL A 126 20.51 14.23 9.35
CA VAL A 126 20.35 14.85 8.02
C VAL A 126 19.26 14.14 7.23
N LEU A 127 19.21 12.80 7.29
CA LEU A 127 18.18 12.00 6.60
C LEU A 127 16.77 12.33 7.09
N ARG A 128 16.61 12.55 8.39
CA ARG A 128 15.30 12.89 8.98
C ARG A 128 14.83 14.29 8.65
N ARG A 129 15.75 15.26 8.55
CA ARG A 129 15.39 16.65 8.24
C ARG A 129 15.14 16.90 6.76
N SER A 130 15.65 16.03 5.88
CA SER A 130 15.52 16.22 4.43
C SER A 130 14.14 15.83 3.88
N GLY A 131 13.33 15.07 4.63
CA GLY A 131 12.02 14.58 4.17
C GLY A 131 12.09 13.62 2.97
N LEU A 132 13.30 13.26 2.53
CA LEU A 132 13.57 12.55 1.29
C LEU A 132 12.93 11.16 1.26
N VAL A 133 12.94 10.48 2.40
CA VAL A 133 12.39 9.13 2.49
C VAL A 133 10.87 9.14 2.66
N GLU A 134 10.32 10.15 3.34
CA GLU A 134 8.88 10.36 3.36
C GLU A 134 8.37 10.64 1.94
N GLN A 135 9.03 11.52 1.19
CA GLN A 135 8.73 11.77 -0.23
C GLN A 135 8.77 10.49 -1.06
N LEU A 136 9.87 9.72 -1.01
CA LEU A 136 9.96 8.44 -1.71
C LEU A 136 8.84 7.47 -1.33
N ALA A 137 8.49 7.42 -0.04
CA ALA A 137 7.46 6.53 0.43
C ALA A 137 6.07 6.99 -0.06
N PHE A 138 5.76 8.29 0.00
CA PHE A 138 4.54 8.86 -0.56
C PHE A 138 4.44 8.65 -2.08
N ASP A 139 5.52 8.92 -2.83
CA ASP A 139 5.60 8.73 -4.28
C ASP A 139 5.25 7.29 -4.69
N ASN A 140 5.69 6.30 -3.91
CA ASN A 140 5.33 4.91 -4.14
C ASN A 140 3.86 4.62 -3.80
N LEU A 141 3.35 5.17 -2.69
CA LEU A 141 1.95 5.00 -2.30
C LEU A 141 0.96 5.66 -3.28
N HIS A 142 1.38 6.71 -3.99
CA HIS A 142 0.56 7.36 -5.02
C HIS A 142 0.14 6.41 -6.16
N ARG A 143 0.84 5.30 -6.39
CA ARG A 143 0.49 4.30 -7.41
C ARG A 143 -0.59 3.33 -6.92
N THR A 144 -0.62 3.06 -5.62
CA THR A 144 -1.54 2.11 -4.96
C THR A 144 -2.29 2.76 -3.77
N PRO A 145 -3.00 3.89 -3.97
CA PRO A 145 -3.61 4.61 -2.86
C PRO A 145 -4.84 3.91 -2.29
N PHE A 146 -5.47 3.00 -3.05
CA PHE A 146 -6.77 2.43 -2.71
C PHE A 146 -6.71 1.14 -1.90
N THR A 147 -5.59 0.40 -1.96
CA THR A 147 -5.47 -0.92 -1.31
C THR A 147 -5.13 -0.82 0.18
N GLN A 148 -4.53 0.29 0.61
CA GLN A 148 -4.10 0.51 1.98
C GLN A 148 -5.26 0.49 2.98
N LEU A 149 -6.43 1.00 2.58
CA LEU A 149 -7.60 1.04 3.45
C LEU A 149 -7.97 -0.37 3.96
N ALA A 150 -7.95 -1.38 3.08
CA ALA A 150 -8.25 -2.77 3.44
C ALA A 150 -7.16 -3.38 4.35
N ASN A 151 -5.88 -3.16 4.02
CA ASN A 151 -4.75 -3.62 4.86
C ASN A 151 -4.83 -3.07 6.28
N LEU A 152 -5.21 -1.79 6.41
CA LEU A 152 -5.29 -1.13 7.69
C LEU A 152 -6.52 -1.61 8.45
N THR A 153 -7.71 -1.53 7.85
CA THR A 153 -8.95 -1.85 8.55
C THR A 153 -9.18 -3.36 8.75
N GLY A 154 -8.43 -4.21 8.04
CA GLY A 154 -8.61 -5.65 8.05
C GLY A 154 -9.91 -6.11 7.39
N THR A 155 -10.61 -5.23 6.67
CA THR A 155 -11.80 -5.59 5.90
C THR A 155 -11.41 -6.36 4.65
N PRO A 156 -12.22 -7.34 4.22
CA PRO A 156 -11.93 -8.07 3.00
C PRO A 156 -12.04 -7.16 1.78
N ALA A 157 -11.12 -7.35 0.83
CA ALA A 157 -11.15 -6.69 -0.47
C ALA A 157 -10.67 -7.66 -1.55
N MET A 158 -11.22 -7.53 -2.76
CA MET A 158 -10.80 -8.29 -3.93
C MET A 158 -10.46 -7.34 -5.08
N SER A 159 -9.49 -7.73 -5.91
CA SER A 159 -9.20 -7.06 -7.18
C SER A 159 -9.64 -7.96 -8.32
N VAL A 160 -10.50 -7.44 -9.19
CA VAL A 160 -11.04 -8.14 -10.37
C VAL A 160 -10.41 -7.57 -11.64
N PRO A 161 -9.94 -8.42 -12.59
CA PRO A 161 -9.48 -7.95 -13.90
C PRO A 161 -10.65 -7.28 -14.65
N TRP A 162 -10.46 -6.03 -15.11
CA TRP A 162 -11.56 -5.28 -15.73
C TRP A 162 -11.32 -4.93 -17.19
N ALA A 163 -10.09 -4.54 -17.52
CA ALA A 163 -9.71 -4.19 -18.88
C ALA A 163 -8.21 -4.37 -19.11
N LEU A 164 -7.80 -4.26 -20.36
CA LEU A 164 -6.44 -3.91 -20.73
C LEU A 164 -6.41 -2.42 -21.12
N ASP A 165 -5.33 -1.71 -20.79
CA ASP A 165 -5.09 -0.36 -21.29
C ASP A 165 -4.69 -0.37 -22.78
N ASP A 166 -4.47 0.82 -23.36
CA ASP A 166 -4.07 0.97 -24.77
C ASP A 166 -2.72 0.30 -25.12
N ASN A 167 -1.92 -0.05 -24.11
CA ASN A 167 -0.65 -0.77 -24.26
C ASN A 167 -0.78 -2.27 -23.98
N GLY A 168 -1.99 -2.77 -23.72
CA GLY A 168 -2.24 -4.17 -23.38
C GLY A 168 -1.91 -4.54 -21.93
N LEU A 169 -1.76 -3.56 -21.03
CA LEU A 169 -1.48 -3.80 -19.61
C LEU A 169 -2.77 -3.96 -18.80
N PRO A 170 -2.82 -4.88 -17.81
CA PRO A 170 -4.04 -5.15 -17.06
C PRO A 170 -4.43 -3.98 -16.14
N VAL A 171 -5.72 -3.65 -16.15
CA VAL A 171 -6.38 -2.70 -15.27
C VAL A 171 -7.34 -3.45 -14.35
N GLY A 172 -7.13 -3.30 -13.04
CA GLY A 172 -7.94 -3.93 -12.00
C GLY A 172 -8.96 -2.99 -11.37
N VAL A 173 -10.09 -3.54 -10.98
CA VAL A 173 -11.12 -2.88 -10.17
C VAL A 173 -11.19 -3.57 -8.82
N GLN A 174 -11.17 -2.79 -7.74
CA GLN A 174 -11.21 -3.27 -6.37
C GLN A 174 -12.61 -3.13 -5.78
N PHE A 175 -13.04 -4.18 -5.07
CA PHE A 175 -14.25 -4.18 -4.25
C PHE A 175 -13.88 -4.51 -2.80
N GLY A 176 -14.21 -3.64 -1.86
CA GLY A 176 -14.15 -3.89 -0.42
C GLY A 176 -15.52 -4.23 0.14
N ALA A 177 -15.58 -5.08 1.16
CA ALA A 177 -16.82 -5.42 1.86
C ALA A 177 -16.65 -5.27 3.38
N ALA A 178 -17.76 -5.34 4.12
CA ALA A 178 -17.73 -5.35 5.57
C ALA A 178 -16.94 -6.55 6.12
N TRP A 179 -16.52 -6.46 7.38
CA TRP A 179 -15.75 -7.51 8.03
C TRP A 179 -16.51 -8.85 8.01
N GLY A 180 -15.83 -9.93 7.58
CA GLY A 180 -16.43 -11.25 7.45
C GLY A 180 -17.41 -11.42 6.27
N ARG A 181 -17.45 -10.48 5.31
CA ARG A 181 -18.35 -10.51 4.14
C ARG A 181 -17.65 -10.92 2.83
N GLU A 182 -16.67 -11.81 2.92
CA GLU A 182 -16.05 -12.45 1.76
C GLU A 182 -17.08 -13.19 0.89
N ASP A 183 -18.19 -13.66 1.48
CA ASP A 183 -19.31 -14.26 0.77
C ASP A 183 -19.87 -13.34 -0.32
N LEU A 184 -20.04 -12.05 -0.03
CA LEU A 184 -20.51 -11.07 -1.01
C LEU A 184 -19.49 -10.81 -2.11
N LEU A 185 -18.22 -10.73 -1.74
CA LEU A 185 -17.14 -10.54 -2.71
C LEU A 185 -17.10 -11.69 -3.70
N PHE A 186 -17.12 -12.94 -3.23
CA PHE A 186 -17.13 -14.10 -4.12
C PHE A 186 -18.41 -14.19 -4.96
N GLN A 187 -19.58 -13.91 -4.40
CA GLN A 187 -20.84 -13.87 -5.17
C GLN A 187 -20.78 -12.82 -6.29
N LEU A 188 -20.28 -11.62 -5.99
CA LEU A 188 -20.11 -10.59 -7.01
C LEU A 188 -19.06 -11.00 -8.04
N ALA A 189 -17.93 -11.55 -7.63
CA ALA A 189 -16.88 -12.01 -8.54
C ALA A 189 -17.43 -13.01 -9.55
N THR A 190 -18.25 -13.97 -9.12
CA THR A 190 -18.92 -14.92 -10.03
C THR A 190 -19.84 -14.21 -11.03
N GLN A 191 -20.65 -13.24 -10.59
CA GLN A 191 -21.51 -12.49 -11.50
C GLN A 191 -20.70 -11.70 -12.53
N LEU A 192 -19.62 -11.05 -12.09
CA LEU A 192 -18.74 -10.27 -12.94
C LEU A 192 -18.00 -11.16 -13.95
N GLU A 193 -17.51 -12.33 -13.53
CA GLU A 193 -16.81 -13.28 -14.41
C GLU A 193 -17.75 -13.88 -15.46
N LEU A 194 -19.00 -14.15 -15.11
CA LEU A 194 -20.01 -14.64 -16.06
C LEU A 194 -20.40 -13.58 -17.10
N GLU A 195 -20.59 -12.33 -16.67
CA GLU A 195 -20.96 -11.23 -17.56
C GLU A 195 -19.77 -10.75 -18.41
N ARG A 196 -18.56 -10.77 -17.85
CA ARG A 196 -17.32 -10.34 -18.51
C ARG A 196 -16.19 -11.35 -18.27
N PRO A 197 -16.18 -12.47 -19.00
CA PRO A 197 -15.14 -13.48 -18.82
C PRO A 197 -13.75 -12.94 -19.18
N TRP A 198 -12.80 -12.92 -18.23
CA TRP A 198 -11.40 -12.53 -18.47
C TRP A 198 -10.46 -13.72 -18.65
N GLY A 199 -10.93 -14.97 -18.46
CA GLY A 199 -10.08 -16.17 -18.53
C GLY A 199 -9.42 -16.43 -19.89
N HIS A 200 -9.89 -15.74 -20.95
CA HIS A 200 -9.31 -15.78 -22.28
C HIS A 200 -8.12 -14.81 -22.47
N TRP A 201 -7.90 -13.87 -21.54
CA TRP A 201 -6.74 -12.98 -21.58
C TRP A 201 -5.48 -13.78 -21.25
N ARG A 202 -4.52 -13.75 -22.18
CA ARG A 202 -3.23 -14.41 -22.02
C ARG A 202 -2.12 -13.36 -22.12
N PRO A 203 -1.17 -13.33 -21.17
CA PRO A 203 0.01 -12.50 -21.32
C PRO A 203 0.87 -13.01 -22.49
N PRO A 204 1.69 -12.16 -23.13
CA PRO A 204 2.62 -12.58 -24.20
C PRO A 204 3.61 -13.66 -23.76
N VAL A 205 3.91 -13.72 -22.46
CA VAL A 205 4.72 -14.76 -21.84
C VAL A 205 3.80 -15.62 -20.98
N PHE A 206 3.38 -16.77 -21.51
CA PHE A 206 2.51 -17.74 -20.84
C PHE A 206 3.07 -19.15 -21.04
N ALA A 207 3.32 -19.88 -19.96
CA ALA A 207 3.69 -21.29 -20.04
C ALA A 207 2.44 -22.12 -20.32
N ALA A 208 2.46 -22.87 -21.42
CA ALA A 208 1.36 -23.74 -21.85
C ALA A 208 1.34 -25.07 -21.08
#